data_AF-C5DGV8-F1
#
_entry.id   AF-C5DGV8-F1
#
_cell.length_a   1.000
_cell.length_b   1.000
_cell.length_c   1.000
_cell.angle_alpha   90.00
_cell.angle_beta   90.00
_cell.angle_gamma   90.00
#
_symmetry.space_group_name_H-M   'P 1'
#
loop_
_entity.id
_entity.type
_entity.pdbx_description
1 polymer ?
#
loop_
_entity_poly.entity_id
_entity_poly.type
_entity_poly.pdbx_seq_one_letter_code
_entity_poly.pdbx_strand_id
1 'polypeptide(L)'
;MSFIKSSGRFANSLLIGITWIPVALAFNENVCYIAKIQGSSMMPTLNPSKTEPTDWVLLWKWGMKNVNNIKHNDVVLIKAPSNPRKVFCKRVKGKEFDSVQTRYPYPREIAHIPRSHIWVEGDNAFHSIDSNNFGPVSTGLVLGKAIAVIWPPSRWNTDLNTSLGREDIRVNGFGF
;
A
#
# COMPACT_ATOMS: atom_id res chain seq x y z
N MET A 1 42.70 31.67 -21.88
CA MET A 1 43.00 30.29 -21.43
C MET A 1 42.10 29.84 -20.27
N SER A 2 40.78 30.13 -20.30
CA SER A 2 39.82 29.81 -19.21
C SER A 2 38.70 28.84 -19.61
N PHE A 3 38.48 28.59 -20.90
CA PHE A 3 37.37 27.76 -21.39
C PHE A 3 37.57 26.25 -21.19
N ILE A 4 38.81 25.75 -21.16
CA ILE A 4 39.11 24.31 -21.10
C ILE A 4 38.95 23.74 -19.67
N LYS A 5 39.05 24.58 -18.63
CA LYS A 5 38.95 24.14 -17.22
C LYS A 5 37.50 23.93 -16.74
N SER A 6 36.53 24.52 -17.45
CA SER A 6 35.10 24.38 -17.14
C SER A 6 34.54 23.02 -17.56
N SER A 7 34.95 22.51 -18.72
CA SER A 7 34.46 21.25 -19.30
C SER A 7 34.76 20.02 -18.46
N GLY A 8 35.94 19.96 -17.81
CA GLY A 8 36.30 18.87 -16.90
C GLY A 8 35.48 18.87 -15.60
N ARG A 9 35.08 20.04 -15.09
CA ARG A 9 34.22 20.13 -13.90
C ARG A 9 32.80 19.66 -14.20
N PHE A 10 32.27 20.02 -15.38
CA PHE A 10 30.97 19.55 -15.83
C PHE A 10 30.96 18.03 -16.07
N ALA A 11 31.98 17.49 -16.73
CA ALA A 11 32.12 16.04 -16.94
C ALA A 11 32.19 15.27 -15.62
N ASN A 12 32.94 15.75 -14.64
CA ASN A 12 33.03 15.14 -13.32
C ASN A 12 31.68 15.17 -12.57
N SER A 13 30.94 16.29 -12.61
CA SER A 13 29.60 16.37 -12.04
C SER A 13 28.62 15.40 -12.70
N LEU A 14 28.75 15.19 -14.02
CA LEU A 14 27.91 14.29 -14.79
C LEU A 14 28.20 12.81 -14.48
N LEU A 15 29.49 12.45 -14.33
CA LEU A 15 29.92 11.12 -13.88
C LEU A 15 29.42 10.82 -12.46
N ILE A 16 29.55 11.77 -11.54
CA ILE A 16 28.99 11.65 -10.19
C ILE A 16 27.47 11.44 -10.27
N GLY A 17 26.76 12.24 -11.07
CA GLY A 17 25.31 12.09 -11.27
C GLY A 17 24.89 10.68 -11.73
N ILE A 18 25.61 10.09 -12.69
CA ILE A 18 25.34 8.73 -13.19
C ILE A 18 25.54 7.67 -12.08
N THR A 19 26.56 7.82 -11.24
CA THR A 19 26.81 6.88 -10.13
C THR A 19 25.70 6.86 -9.07
N TRP A 20 24.89 7.92 -8.97
CA TRP A 20 23.74 7.97 -8.08
C TRP A 20 22.48 7.29 -8.65
N ILE A 21 22.44 6.95 -9.95
CA ILE A 21 21.28 6.31 -10.57
C ILE A 21 20.95 4.96 -9.90
N PRO A 22 21.88 4.01 -9.70
CA PRO A 22 21.58 2.75 -9.03
C PRO A 22 21.10 2.94 -7.59
N VAL A 23 21.63 3.95 -6.89
CA VAL A 23 21.20 4.30 -5.52
C VAL A 23 19.75 4.78 -5.53
N ALA A 24 19.39 5.67 -6.46
CA ALA A 24 18.03 6.16 -6.61
C ALA A 24 17.05 5.03 -7.01
N LEU A 25 17.45 4.13 -7.90
CA LEU A 25 16.65 2.96 -8.27
C LEU A 25 16.45 2.02 -7.09
N ALA A 26 17.51 1.65 -6.37
CA ALA A 26 17.43 0.80 -5.19
C ALA A 26 16.57 1.43 -4.09
N PHE A 27 16.67 2.75 -3.90
CA PHE A 27 15.82 3.49 -2.97
C PHE A 27 14.34 3.42 -3.38
N ASN A 28 14.03 3.64 -4.65
CA ASN A 28 12.66 3.57 -5.17
C ASN A 28 12.08 2.15 -5.09
N GLU A 29 12.92 1.14 -5.27
CA GLU A 29 12.53 -0.26 -5.20
C GLU A 29 12.33 -0.76 -3.76
N ASN A 30 13.10 -0.28 -2.78
CA ASN A 30 13.12 -0.87 -1.44
C ASN A 30 12.60 0.03 -0.32
N VAL A 31 12.60 1.36 -0.52
CA VAL A 31 12.29 2.32 0.55
C VAL A 31 10.96 3.00 0.31
N CYS A 32 10.83 3.75 -0.79
CA CYS A 32 9.63 4.54 -1.08
C CYS A 32 9.27 4.46 -2.56
N TYR A 33 7.98 4.49 -2.90
CA TYR A 33 7.52 4.55 -4.29
C TYR A 33 6.27 5.41 -4.42
N ILE A 34 6.12 6.11 -5.54
CA ILE A 34 4.91 6.89 -5.82
C ILE A 34 3.97 6.03 -6.67
N ALA A 35 2.80 5.72 -6.13
CA ALA A 35 1.79 4.92 -6.82
C ALA A 35 0.56 5.75 -7.19
N LYS A 36 0.09 5.57 -8.42
CA LYS A 36 -1.20 6.10 -8.86
C LYS A 36 -2.31 5.11 -8.48
N ILE A 37 -3.28 5.55 -7.71
CA ILE A 37 -4.42 4.74 -7.29
C ILE A 37 -5.59 4.99 -8.22
N GLN A 38 -6.02 3.95 -8.92
CA GLN A 38 -7.16 4.00 -9.83
C GLN A 38 -8.21 3.00 -9.37
N GLY A 39 -9.46 3.44 -9.29
CA GLY A 39 -10.59 2.61 -8.91
C GLY A 39 -11.30 3.09 -7.64
N SER A 40 -12.48 2.51 -7.42
CA SER A 40 -13.44 2.94 -6.40
C SER A 40 -13.37 2.14 -5.10
N SER A 41 -12.57 1.07 -5.02
CA SER A 41 -12.63 0.13 -3.89
C SER A 41 -12.18 0.72 -2.56
N MET A 42 -11.42 1.82 -2.58
CA MET A 42 -10.94 2.53 -1.39
C MET A 42 -11.71 3.84 -1.13
N MET A 43 -12.82 4.07 -1.83
CA MET A 43 -13.70 5.20 -1.52
C MET A 43 -14.38 4.98 -0.16
N PRO A 44 -14.52 6.02 0.69
CA PRO A 44 -14.22 7.43 0.41
C PRO A 44 -12.77 7.86 0.72
N THR A 45 -11.95 7.02 1.34
CA THR A 45 -10.57 7.38 1.75
C THR A 45 -9.71 7.83 0.58
N LEU A 46 -9.72 7.05 -0.51
CA LEU A 46 -9.03 7.37 -1.75
C LEU A 46 -10.03 7.52 -2.89
N ASN A 47 -9.76 8.46 -3.79
CA ASN A 47 -10.60 8.83 -4.93
C ASN A 47 -12.08 9.13 -4.57
N PRO A 48 -12.39 10.03 -3.61
CA PRO A 48 -13.75 10.30 -3.13
C PRO A 48 -14.64 10.93 -4.21
N SER A 49 -14.05 11.72 -5.12
CA SER A 49 -14.79 12.36 -6.20
C SER A 49 -14.85 11.48 -7.44
N LYS A 50 -16.03 11.40 -8.05
CA LYS A 50 -16.22 10.74 -9.35
C LYS A 50 -15.61 11.53 -10.52
N THR A 51 -15.37 12.83 -10.33
CA THR A 51 -14.91 13.74 -11.38
C THR A 51 -13.38 13.71 -11.53
N GLU A 52 -12.64 13.52 -10.44
CA GLU A 52 -11.17 13.42 -10.43
C GLU A 52 -10.70 12.17 -9.65
N PRO A 53 -10.80 10.97 -10.23
CA PRO A 53 -10.68 9.72 -9.50
C PRO A 53 -9.23 9.22 -9.37
N THR A 54 -8.23 10.10 -9.34
CA THR A 54 -6.82 9.67 -9.33
C THR A 54 -5.98 10.38 -8.28
N ASP A 55 -5.86 9.73 -7.13
CA ASP A 55 -4.87 10.04 -6.13
C ASP A 55 -3.52 9.42 -6.48
N TRP A 56 -2.47 10.18 -6.25
CA TRP A 56 -1.13 9.66 -6.19
C TRP A 56 -0.73 9.58 -4.73
N VAL A 57 -0.30 8.40 -4.31
CA VAL A 57 0.07 8.13 -2.92
C VAL A 57 1.55 7.82 -2.81
N LEU A 58 2.15 8.32 -1.74
CA LEU A 58 3.48 7.90 -1.33
C LEU A 58 3.36 6.55 -0.60
N LEU A 59 4.05 5.55 -1.12
CA LEU A 59 4.18 4.24 -0.50
C LEU A 59 5.49 4.14 0.27
N TRP A 60 5.39 3.69 1.51
CA TRP A 60 6.51 3.19 2.30
C TRP A 60 6.65 1.68 2.12
N LYS A 61 7.82 1.21 1.69
CA LYS A 61 8.08 -0.20 1.36
C LYS A 61 8.99 -0.89 2.38
N TRP A 62 9.88 -0.11 3.01
CA TRP A 62 10.89 -0.65 3.91
C TRP A 62 10.27 -1.38 5.10
N GLY A 63 10.66 -2.64 5.29
CA GLY A 63 10.19 -3.46 6.40
C GLY A 63 8.73 -3.92 6.33
N MET A 64 7.98 -3.61 5.26
CA MET A 64 6.56 -3.98 5.14
C MET A 64 6.31 -5.48 4.93
N LYS A 65 7.35 -6.26 4.64
CA LYS A 65 7.25 -7.73 4.62
C LYS A 65 7.18 -8.35 6.02
N ASN A 66 7.65 -7.62 7.04
CA ASN A 66 7.54 -8.03 8.43
C ASN A 66 6.15 -7.63 8.96
N VAL A 67 5.37 -8.62 9.40
CA VAL A 67 4.01 -8.42 9.89
C VAL A 67 3.94 -7.45 11.08
N ASN A 68 4.99 -7.36 11.89
CA ASN A 68 5.05 -6.47 13.05
C ASN A 68 5.00 -4.98 12.68
N ASN A 69 5.40 -4.64 11.45
CA ASN A 69 5.38 -3.27 10.96
C ASN A 69 4.03 -2.89 10.32
N ILE A 70 3.12 -3.85 10.16
CA ILE A 70 1.78 -3.63 9.63
C ILE A 70 0.81 -3.49 10.80
N LYS A 71 0.03 -2.41 10.81
CA LYS A 71 -1.00 -2.16 11.82
C LYS A 71 -2.39 -2.39 11.24
N HIS A 72 -3.36 -2.60 12.13
CA HIS A 72 -4.77 -2.55 11.75
C HIS A 72 -5.07 -1.19 11.13
N ASN A 73 -5.98 -1.21 10.16
CA ASN A 73 -6.43 -0.07 9.38
C ASN A 73 -5.36 0.59 8.50
N ASP A 74 -4.15 0.03 8.40
CA ASP A 74 -3.19 0.47 7.41
C ASP A 74 -3.72 0.24 5.99
N VAL A 75 -3.52 1.21 5.11
CA VAL A 75 -3.78 1.07 3.68
C VAL A 75 -2.53 0.54 3.01
N VAL A 76 -2.63 -0.63 2.37
CA VAL A 76 -1.52 -1.33 1.74
C VAL A 76 -1.78 -1.61 0.28
N LEU A 77 -0.71 -1.61 -0.51
CA LEU A 77 -0.72 -2.13 -1.87
C LEU A 77 -0.19 -3.55 -1.86
N ILE A 78 -0.95 -4.47 -2.44
CA ILE A 78 -0.62 -5.89 -2.53
C ILE A 78 -0.64 -6.35 -3.98
N LYS A 79 0.25 -7.27 -4.34
CA LYS A 79 0.08 -8.05 -5.57
C LYS A 79 -1.12 -8.98 -5.42
N ALA A 80 -1.98 -9.04 -6.43
CA ALA A 80 -3.14 -9.91 -6.42
C ALA A 80 -2.67 -11.38 -6.38
N PRO A 81 -3.14 -12.19 -5.41
CA PRO A 81 -2.76 -13.60 -5.32
C PRO A 81 -3.09 -14.40 -6.59
N SER A 82 -4.18 -14.03 -7.28
CA SER A 82 -4.65 -14.69 -8.50
C SER A 82 -3.96 -14.22 -9.78
N ASN A 83 -3.35 -13.02 -9.79
CA ASN A 83 -2.67 -12.50 -10.97
C ASN A 83 -1.55 -11.54 -10.58
N PRO A 84 -0.27 -11.93 -10.69
CA PRO A 84 0.86 -11.12 -10.23
C PRO A 84 1.05 -9.81 -11.01
N ARG A 85 0.40 -9.65 -12.17
CA ARG A 85 0.39 -8.39 -12.95
C ARG A 85 -0.59 -7.35 -12.40
N LYS A 86 -1.50 -7.74 -11.50
CA LYS A 86 -2.50 -6.85 -10.91
C LYS A 86 -2.10 -6.48 -9.48
N VAL A 87 -2.26 -5.21 -9.15
CA VAL A 87 -2.03 -4.67 -7.81
C VAL A 87 -3.35 -4.17 -7.24
N PHE A 88 -3.60 -4.46 -5.97
CA PHE A 88 -4.76 -3.98 -5.24
C PHE A 88 -4.34 -3.03 -4.14
N CYS A 89 -5.10 -1.95 -3.96
CA CYS A 89 -5.02 -1.08 -2.79
C CYS A 89 -6.17 -1.46 -1.86
N LYS A 90 -5.86 -1.86 -0.62
CA LYS A 90 -6.81 -2.37 0.38
C LYS A 90 -6.42 -1.93 1.79
N ARG A 91 -7.37 -1.98 2.71
CA ARG A 91 -7.19 -1.72 4.14
C ARG A 91 -6.98 -3.02 4.90
N VAL A 92 -6.01 -3.05 5.80
CA VAL A 92 -5.76 -4.17 6.71
C VAL A 92 -6.83 -4.20 7.80
N LYS A 93 -7.58 -5.29 7.89
CA LYS A 93 -8.59 -5.53 8.94
C LYS A 93 -8.14 -6.53 9.99
N GLY A 94 -7.31 -7.49 9.59
CA GLY A 94 -6.68 -8.45 10.50
C GLY A 94 -5.23 -8.70 10.11
N LYS A 95 -4.43 -9.06 11.09
CA LYS A 95 -3.06 -9.52 10.97
C LYS A 95 -2.91 -10.89 11.62
N GLU A 96 -1.71 -11.44 11.56
CA GLU A 96 -1.32 -12.70 12.18
C GLU A 96 -1.99 -12.93 13.56
N PHE A 97 -2.58 -14.12 13.70
CA PHE A 97 -3.32 -14.62 14.87
C PHE A 97 -4.65 -13.95 15.19
N ASP A 98 -5.11 -12.98 14.39
CA ASP A 98 -6.44 -12.44 14.54
C ASP A 98 -7.52 -13.42 14.07
N SER A 99 -8.73 -13.20 14.58
CA SER A 99 -9.95 -13.83 14.09
C SER A 99 -10.86 -12.78 13.47
N VAL A 100 -11.19 -12.96 12.20
CA VAL A 100 -11.92 -11.97 11.40
C VAL A 100 -13.24 -12.57 10.93
N GLN A 101 -14.37 -11.99 11.31
CA GLN A 101 -15.67 -12.23 10.70
C GLN A 101 -15.63 -11.90 9.21
N THR A 102 -15.92 -12.90 8.38
CA THR A 102 -15.88 -12.79 6.93
C THR A 102 -17.27 -12.47 6.39
N ARG A 103 -17.33 -12.24 5.07
CA ARG A 103 -18.56 -12.01 4.34
C ARG A 103 -18.56 -12.88 3.09
N TYR A 104 -19.75 -13.06 2.52
CA TYR A 104 -19.89 -13.68 1.21
C TYR A 104 -18.97 -12.98 0.19
N PRO A 105 -18.21 -13.73 -0.63
CA PRO A 105 -18.33 -15.17 -0.91
C PRO A 105 -17.42 -16.10 -0.09
N TYR A 106 -16.82 -15.65 1.01
CA TYR A 106 -15.94 -16.50 1.80
C TYR A 106 -16.73 -17.63 2.49
N PRO A 107 -16.25 -18.89 2.48
CA PRO A 107 -17.06 -20.06 2.85
C PRO A 107 -17.30 -20.22 4.37
N ARG A 108 -16.59 -19.48 5.23
CA ARG A 108 -16.66 -19.61 6.69
C ARG A 108 -16.95 -18.27 7.34
N GLU A 109 -17.85 -18.22 8.32
CA GLU A 109 -18.18 -16.96 9.01
C GLU A 109 -16.98 -16.29 9.70
N ILE A 110 -15.98 -17.07 10.12
CA ILE A 110 -14.75 -16.58 10.77
C ILE A 110 -13.53 -17.12 10.04
N ALA A 111 -12.58 -16.24 9.74
CA ALA A 111 -11.25 -16.56 9.25
C ALA A 111 -10.21 -16.33 10.35
N HIS A 112 -9.41 -17.34 10.63
CA HIS A 112 -8.22 -17.21 11.48
C HIS A 112 -7.01 -16.86 10.62
N ILE A 113 -6.30 -15.80 10.97
CA ILE A 113 -5.22 -15.29 10.13
C ILE A 113 -3.91 -16.01 10.49
N PRO A 114 -3.30 -16.75 9.55
CA PRO A 114 -2.08 -17.49 9.84
C PRO A 114 -0.88 -16.55 10.00
N ARG A 115 0.23 -17.13 10.48
CA ARG A 115 1.51 -16.44 10.62
C ARG A 115 1.92 -15.76 9.29
N SER A 116 2.40 -14.53 9.37
CA SER A 116 2.87 -13.71 8.25
C SER A 116 1.81 -13.51 7.15
N HIS A 117 0.54 -13.47 7.54
CA HIS A 117 -0.57 -13.11 6.69
C HIS A 117 -1.38 -11.95 7.26
N ILE A 118 -2.14 -11.31 6.38
CA ILE A 118 -3.04 -10.21 6.67
C ILE A 118 -4.39 -10.47 6.00
N TRP A 119 -5.47 -10.02 6.63
CA TRP A 119 -6.78 -9.89 6.04
C TRP A 119 -6.98 -8.45 5.59
N VAL A 120 -7.26 -8.26 4.31
CA VAL A 120 -7.46 -6.95 3.72
C VAL A 120 -8.84 -6.82 3.07
N GLU A 121 -9.47 -5.65 3.21
CA GLU A 121 -10.78 -5.32 2.65
C GLU A 121 -10.73 -3.94 1.96
N GLY A 122 -11.61 -3.70 0.99
CA GLY A 122 -11.80 -2.36 0.44
C GLY A 122 -12.76 -1.54 1.28
N ASP A 123 -12.54 -0.22 1.40
CA ASP A 123 -13.48 0.68 2.09
C ASP A 123 -14.85 0.74 1.39
N ASN A 124 -14.86 0.62 0.07
CA ASN A 124 -16.08 0.49 -0.73
C ASN A 124 -16.34 -0.97 -1.10
N ALA A 125 -17.00 -1.67 -0.19
CA ALA A 125 -17.17 -3.10 -0.32
C ALA A 125 -18.37 -3.55 -1.19
N PHE A 126 -18.97 -2.66 -1.98
CA PHE A 126 -19.81 -3.03 -3.14
C PHE A 126 -18.99 -3.15 -4.43
N HIS A 127 -17.77 -2.60 -4.46
CA HIS A 127 -16.89 -2.58 -5.64
C HIS A 127 -15.47 -3.05 -5.31
N SER A 128 -15.35 -4.04 -4.42
CA SER A 128 -14.07 -4.56 -3.95
C SER A 128 -13.94 -6.06 -4.25
N ILE A 129 -12.84 -6.43 -4.90
CA ILE A 129 -12.29 -7.79 -4.81
C ILE A 129 -11.25 -7.75 -3.68
N ASP A 130 -11.46 -8.52 -2.62
CA ASP A 130 -10.63 -8.51 -1.42
C ASP A 130 -10.52 -9.88 -0.74
N SER A 131 -10.13 -9.93 0.54
CA SER A 131 -9.88 -11.19 1.24
C SER A 131 -11.14 -12.04 1.40
N ASN A 132 -12.33 -11.46 1.30
CA ASN A 132 -13.56 -12.26 1.23
C ASN A 132 -13.62 -13.11 -0.06
N ASN A 133 -12.88 -12.73 -1.12
CA ASN A 133 -12.80 -13.47 -2.37
C ASN A 133 -11.61 -14.44 -2.44
N PHE A 134 -10.44 -14.04 -1.94
CA PHE A 134 -9.20 -14.81 -2.11
C PHE A 134 -8.57 -15.31 -0.78
N GLY A 135 -9.15 -14.96 0.36
CA GLY A 135 -8.67 -15.33 1.70
C GLY A 135 -7.51 -14.46 2.22
N PRO A 136 -6.83 -14.91 3.29
CA PRO A 136 -5.69 -14.20 3.85
C PRO A 136 -4.54 -14.06 2.85
N VAL A 137 -3.82 -12.93 2.90
CA VAL A 137 -2.73 -12.60 1.98
C VAL A 137 -1.40 -12.64 2.70
N SER A 138 -0.41 -13.33 2.15
CA SER A 138 0.95 -13.32 2.71
C SER A 138 1.53 -11.91 2.69
N THR A 139 2.21 -11.51 3.77
CA THR A 139 2.95 -10.23 3.84
C THR A 139 4.05 -10.11 2.77
N GLY A 140 4.49 -11.23 2.18
CA GLY A 140 5.42 -11.24 1.05
C GLY A 140 4.85 -10.63 -0.25
N LEU A 141 3.51 -10.56 -0.38
CA LEU A 141 2.82 -9.92 -1.50
C LEU A 141 2.59 -8.42 -1.28
N VAL A 142 2.88 -7.90 -0.09
CA VAL A 142 2.79 -6.47 0.22
C VAL A 142 3.91 -5.73 -0.49
N LEU A 143 3.52 -4.75 -1.31
CA LEU A 143 4.42 -3.85 -2.03
C LEU A 143 4.83 -2.67 -1.17
N GLY A 144 3.92 -2.19 -0.32
CA GLY A 144 4.15 -1.08 0.59
C GLY A 144 2.86 -0.58 1.23
N LYS A 145 3.01 0.26 2.24
CA LYS A 145 1.95 0.96 2.95
C LYS A 145 1.80 2.37 2.38
N ALA A 146 0.58 2.79 2.06
CA ALA A 146 0.29 4.18 1.73
C ALA A 146 0.40 5.03 3.00
N ILE A 147 1.21 6.09 2.94
CA ILE A 147 1.46 6.98 4.09
C ILE A 147 0.97 8.41 3.86
N ALA A 148 0.82 8.85 2.61
CA ALA A 148 0.32 10.19 2.29
C ALA A 148 -0.25 10.24 0.86
N VAL A 149 -1.26 11.09 0.64
CA VAL A 149 -1.67 11.53 -0.69
C VAL A 149 -0.79 12.72 -1.09
N ILE A 150 -0.11 12.61 -2.23
CA ILE A 150 0.83 13.65 -2.73
C ILE A 150 0.30 14.39 -3.96
N TRP A 151 -0.74 13.87 -4.62
CA TRP A 151 -1.44 14.56 -5.71
C TRP A 151 -2.90 14.07 -5.77
N PRO A 152 -3.89 14.95 -6.02
CA PRO A 152 -3.76 16.39 -6.27
C PRO A 152 -3.40 17.19 -4.99
N PRO A 153 -2.80 18.40 -5.11
CA PRO A 153 -2.38 19.20 -3.95
C PRO A 153 -3.53 19.60 -3.02
N SER A 154 -4.75 19.70 -3.55
CA SER A 154 -5.99 19.93 -2.80
C SER A 154 -6.27 18.85 -1.75
N ARG A 155 -5.61 17.69 -1.85
CA ARG A 155 -5.78 16.53 -0.96
C ARG A 155 -4.56 16.22 -0.10
N TRP A 156 -3.57 17.11 -0.06
CA TRP A 156 -2.50 17.01 0.92
C TRP A 156 -3.07 16.97 2.34
N ASN A 157 -2.38 16.27 3.24
CA ASN A 157 -2.83 16.02 4.62
C ASN A 157 -4.15 15.24 4.75
N THR A 158 -4.59 14.53 3.70
CA THR A 158 -5.68 13.56 3.83
C THR A 158 -5.33 12.54 4.91
N ASP A 159 -6.18 12.39 5.91
CA ASP A 159 -6.07 11.30 6.88
C ASP A 159 -6.56 10.00 6.23
N LEU A 160 -5.66 9.05 6.04
CA LEU A 160 -5.96 7.74 5.46
C LEU A 160 -6.84 6.87 6.38
N ASN A 161 -7.06 7.30 7.63
CA ASN A 161 -7.96 6.66 8.59
C ASN A 161 -9.31 7.38 8.72
N THR A 162 -9.57 8.42 7.92
CA THR A 162 -10.85 9.17 7.95
C THR A 162 -12.06 8.25 7.80
N SER A 163 -11.95 7.22 6.97
CA SER A 163 -12.91 6.13 6.90
C SER A 163 -12.19 4.82 7.16
N LEU A 164 -12.68 4.06 8.12
CA LEU A 164 -12.22 2.68 8.34
C LEU A 164 -12.92 1.73 7.35
N GLY A 165 -13.67 2.24 6.37
CA GLY A 165 -14.56 1.42 5.55
C GLY A 165 -15.73 0.89 6.39
N ARG A 166 -16.09 -0.37 6.19
CA ARG A 166 -17.06 -1.06 7.04
C ARG A 166 -16.45 -1.30 8.43
N GLU A 167 -17.27 -1.15 9.49
CA GLU A 167 -16.82 -1.23 10.89
C GLU A 167 -15.93 -2.45 11.18
N ASP A 168 -14.99 -2.23 12.10
CA ASP A 168 -14.00 -3.23 12.48
C ASP A 168 -14.66 -4.43 13.17
N ILE A 169 -14.11 -5.55 12.76
CA ILE A 169 -14.49 -6.90 13.15
C ILE A 169 -13.80 -7.21 14.49
N ARG A 170 -14.53 -7.83 15.42
CA ARG A 170 -14.12 -8.09 16.82
C ARG A 170 -12.67 -8.57 16.93
N VAL A 171 -11.80 -7.71 17.46
CA VAL A 171 -10.42 -8.06 17.85
C VAL A 171 -10.48 -8.81 19.18
N ASN A 172 -10.76 -10.10 19.15
CA ASN A 172 -10.54 -10.95 20.31
C ASN A 172 -9.12 -11.49 20.25
N GLY A 173 -8.16 -10.66 20.65
CA GLY A 173 -6.86 -11.15 21.07
C GLY A 173 -7.04 -11.87 22.40
N PHE A 174 -6.93 -13.20 22.40
CA PHE A 174 -6.57 -13.89 23.63
C PHE A 174 -5.17 -13.43 24.01
N GLY A 175 -5.09 -12.59 25.03
CA GLY A 175 -3.86 -12.43 25.80
C GLY A 175 -3.55 -13.75 26.48
N PHE A 176 -2.44 -14.35 26.09
CA PHE A 176 -1.69 -15.28 26.93
C PHE A 176 -0.33 -14.64 27.20
#